data_AF-A0A956IU41-F1
#
_entry.id   AF-A0A956IU41-F1
#
_cell.length_a   1.000
_cell.length_b   1.000
_cell.length_c   1.000
_cell.angle_alpha   90.00
_cell.angle_beta   90.00
_cell.angle_gamma   90.00
#
_symmetry.space_group_name_H-M   'P 1'
#
loop_
_entity.id
_entity.type
_entity.pdbx_description
1 polymer ?
#
loop_
_entity_poly.entity_id
_entity_poly.type
_entity_poly.pdbx_seq_one_letter_code
_entity_poly.pdbx_strand_id
1 'polypeptide(L)'
;MSDRRSPHLHAMAADDPRFHGVGALVLADGRVFRGLGFGARTTVVGEVVFNTSLTGYQEILSDPSYRGQLVCLTSTEIGNVGANPDDDESRGFGAEGLLCRALSPVVSNYRAERSLPEYLRARGIPGLAELDTRALTRRLREGGSCMAALSSEHDDVDALLALARGAAPIEGRDLASEVSAREPYTWEAASWPIPGRRPARAAGDRRPRRRRRLRGQAQHPPPPPRRGRAGDRGPRHLVGRGDPRAAARRRAPQQRPRRSGGARGADRRDPGAPRAGAAAADPRDLPRPPAPLPRPR
;
A
#
# COMPACT_ATOMS: atom_id res chain seq x y z
N MET A 1 6.61 26.14 -21.83
CA MET A 1 5.20 26.58 -21.80
C MET A 1 4.97 27.22 -20.46
N SER A 2 4.69 28.53 -20.46
CA SER A 2 4.63 29.37 -19.26
C SER A 2 3.57 28.86 -18.26
N ASP A 3 4.00 28.73 -17.01
CA ASP A 3 3.31 28.15 -15.87
C ASP A 3 2.22 29.09 -15.32
N ARG A 4 1.11 29.23 -16.05
CA ARG A 4 -0.04 30.02 -15.59
C ARG A 4 -0.82 29.36 -14.45
N ARG A 5 -0.55 28.10 -14.09
CA ARG A 5 -1.30 27.36 -13.05
C ARG A 5 -0.72 27.55 -11.66
N SER A 6 0.60 27.69 -11.51
CA SER A 6 1.22 27.81 -10.19
C SER A 6 0.67 28.93 -9.30
N PRO A 7 0.42 30.18 -9.78
CA PRO A 7 -0.13 31.24 -8.93
C PRO A 7 -1.54 30.90 -8.41
N HIS A 8 -2.37 30.28 -9.26
CA HIS A 8 -3.72 29.88 -8.90
C HIS A 8 -3.73 28.73 -7.89
N LEU A 9 -2.81 27.76 -8.03
CA LEU A 9 -2.68 26.66 -7.07
C LEU A 9 -2.23 27.17 -5.70
N HIS A 10 -1.28 28.11 -5.64
CA HIS A 10 -0.87 28.71 -4.37
C HIS A 10 -2.02 29.46 -3.66
N ALA A 11 -2.84 30.21 -4.41
CA ALA A 11 -4.02 30.87 -3.84
C ALA A 11 -5.03 29.86 -3.28
N MET A 12 -5.41 28.85 -4.06
CA MET A 12 -6.34 27.81 -3.59
C MET A 12 -5.82 27.04 -2.37
N ALA A 13 -4.52 26.77 -2.29
CA ALA A 13 -3.92 26.08 -1.15
C ALA A 13 -3.98 26.91 0.13
N ALA A 14 -3.89 28.23 0.03
CA ALA A 14 -3.93 29.13 1.18
C ALA A 14 -5.35 29.29 1.76
N ASP A 15 -6.36 29.25 0.90
CA ASP A 15 -7.74 29.54 1.26
C ASP A 15 -8.54 28.30 1.73
N ASP A 16 -7.98 27.10 1.58
CA ASP A 16 -8.70 25.85 1.83
C ASP A 16 -7.93 24.89 2.76
N PRO A 17 -8.46 24.59 3.96
CA PRO A 17 -7.77 23.78 4.97
C PRO A 17 -7.61 22.30 4.59
N ARG A 18 -8.28 21.84 3.53
CA ARG A 18 -8.12 20.46 3.01
C ARG A 18 -6.76 20.27 2.37
N PHE A 19 -6.17 21.34 1.85
CA PHE A 19 -4.88 21.36 1.21
C PHE A 19 -3.83 21.96 2.11
N HIS A 20 -2.58 21.64 1.82
CA HIS A 20 -1.50 21.98 2.72
C HIS A 20 -0.23 22.46 2.01
N GLY A 21 -0.33 22.69 0.70
CA GLY A 21 0.73 23.19 -0.17
C GLY A 21 0.54 22.76 -1.63
N VAL A 22 1.43 23.28 -2.49
CA VAL A 22 1.58 22.79 -3.86
C VAL A 22 2.43 21.53 -3.84
N GLY A 23 2.03 20.53 -4.61
CA GLY A 23 2.76 19.29 -4.80
C GLY A 23 2.89 18.94 -6.28
N ALA A 24 3.63 17.88 -6.57
CA ALA A 24 3.79 17.38 -7.93
C ALA A 24 3.86 15.85 -8.02
N LEU A 25 3.34 15.35 -9.12
CA LEU A 25 3.59 14.01 -9.63
C LEU A 25 4.53 14.12 -10.83
N VAL A 26 5.69 13.46 -10.76
CA VAL A 26 6.67 13.43 -11.85
C VAL A 26 6.89 12.00 -12.31
N LEU A 27 6.58 11.75 -13.58
CA LEU A 27 6.72 10.44 -14.21
C LEU A 27 8.17 10.22 -14.63
N ALA A 28 8.63 8.98 -14.67
CA ALA A 28 9.99 8.62 -15.09
C ALA A 28 10.34 9.08 -16.52
N ASP A 29 9.33 9.29 -17.37
CA ASP A 29 9.47 9.84 -18.73
C ASP A 29 9.65 11.37 -18.77
N GLY A 30 9.63 12.04 -17.61
CA GLY A 30 9.81 13.49 -17.49
C GLY A 30 8.52 14.31 -17.50
N ARG A 31 7.33 13.69 -17.64
CA ARG A 31 6.07 14.43 -17.56
C ARG A 31 5.79 14.86 -16.12
N VAL A 32 5.32 16.09 -15.98
CA VAL A 32 5.06 16.73 -14.68
C VAL A 32 3.57 17.09 -14.58
N PHE A 33 2.97 16.75 -13.46
CA PHE A 33 1.62 17.16 -13.08
C PHE A 33 1.68 17.85 -11.73
N ARG A 34 1.43 19.17 -11.72
CA ARG A 34 1.34 19.97 -10.49
C ARG A 34 -0.10 19.98 -9.98
N GLY A 35 -0.25 20.02 -8.67
CA GLY A 35 -1.55 20.01 -8.01
C GLY A 35 -1.47 20.47 -6.56
N LEU A 36 -2.53 20.22 -5.81
CA LEU A 36 -2.65 20.57 -4.40
C LEU A 36 -2.45 19.33 -3.53
N GLY A 37 -1.49 19.40 -2.61
CA GLY A 37 -1.20 18.32 -1.68
C GLY A 37 -2.25 18.22 -0.57
N PHE A 38 -2.70 17.00 -0.31
CA PHE A 38 -3.57 16.65 0.82
C PHE A 38 -3.18 15.30 1.44
N GLY A 39 -3.80 14.94 2.55
CA GLY A 39 -3.49 13.69 3.26
C GLY A 39 -2.18 13.78 4.03
N ALA A 40 -1.33 12.77 3.91
CA ALA A 40 -0.01 12.80 4.53
C ALA A 40 0.93 13.75 3.79
N ARG A 41 1.70 14.49 4.58
CA ARG A 41 2.81 15.35 4.15
C ARG A 41 4.04 14.47 3.95
N THR A 42 4.26 14.02 2.72
CA THR A 42 5.39 13.14 2.38
C THR A 42 5.61 13.06 0.88
N THR A 43 6.77 12.50 0.50
CA THR A 43 7.11 12.12 -0.87
C THR A 43 7.23 10.61 -0.96
N VAL A 44 6.53 10.01 -1.92
CA VAL A 44 6.50 8.57 -2.18
C VAL A 44 6.83 8.26 -3.63
N VAL A 45 7.20 7.01 -3.89
CA VAL A 45 7.50 6.51 -5.24
C VAL A 45 6.68 5.26 -5.48
N GLY A 46 6.07 5.16 -6.66
CA GLY A 46 5.27 4.00 -7.02
C GLY A 46 4.99 3.94 -8.52
N GLU A 47 4.45 2.81 -8.95
CA GLU A 47 3.95 2.68 -10.32
C GLU A 47 2.60 3.40 -10.43
N VAL A 48 2.47 4.33 -11.38
CA VAL A 48 1.20 5.03 -11.60
C VAL A 48 0.26 4.16 -12.42
N VAL A 49 -0.95 3.99 -11.89
CA VAL A 49 -2.07 3.33 -12.56
C VAL A 49 -3.31 4.19 -12.51
N PHE A 50 -4.28 3.91 -13.37
CA PHE A 50 -5.59 4.54 -13.30
C PHE A 50 -6.69 3.51 -13.02
N ASN A 51 -7.73 3.92 -12.30
CA ASN A 51 -8.92 3.13 -12.04
C ASN A 51 -10.17 3.91 -12.49
N THR A 52 -11.05 3.23 -13.23
CA THR A 52 -12.26 3.81 -13.83
C THR A 52 -13.51 3.69 -12.96
N SER A 53 -13.40 3.16 -11.75
CA SER A 53 -14.49 3.12 -10.79
C SER A 53 -14.98 4.54 -10.46
N LEU A 54 -16.30 4.70 -10.45
CA LEU A 54 -16.95 5.96 -10.12
C LEU A 54 -17.17 6.12 -8.62
N THR A 55 -17.22 5.01 -7.89
CA THR A 55 -17.45 4.91 -6.44
C THR A 55 -16.48 3.91 -5.82
N GLY A 56 -16.44 3.86 -4.49
CA GLY A 56 -15.65 2.88 -3.75
C GLY A 56 -14.16 3.24 -3.68
N TYR A 57 -13.84 4.54 -3.55
CA TYR A 57 -12.45 4.98 -3.49
C TYR A 57 -11.73 4.47 -2.24
N GLN A 58 -12.42 4.27 -1.12
CA GLN A 58 -11.79 3.78 0.11
C GLN A 58 -11.41 2.31 -0.01
N GLU A 59 -12.30 1.50 -0.57
CA GLU A 59 -12.10 0.09 -0.86
C GLU A 59 -10.90 -0.08 -1.81
N ILE A 60 -10.81 0.76 -2.84
CA ILE A 60 -9.66 0.79 -3.76
C ILE A 60 -8.37 1.16 -3.03
N LEU A 61 -8.39 2.18 -2.18
CA LEU A 61 -7.20 2.65 -1.46
C LEU A 61 -6.69 1.65 -0.43
N SER A 62 -7.57 0.81 0.10
CA SER A 62 -7.26 -0.20 1.12
C SER A 62 -7.08 -1.61 0.54
N ASP A 63 -7.29 -1.82 -0.76
CA ASP A 63 -7.04 -3.09 -1.43
C ASP A 63 -5.52 -3.37 -1.50
N PRO A 64 -5.03 -4.50 -0.92
CA PRO A 64 -3.62 -4.88 -0.95
C PRO A 64 -3.04 -5.04 -2.36
N SER A 65 -3.88 -5.22 -3.38
CA SER A 65 -3.44 -5.34 -4.78
C SER A 65 -2.75 -4.07 -5.30
N TYR A 66 -3.04 -2.91 -4.70
CA TYR A 66 -2.44 -1.61 -5.03
C TYR A 66 -1.13 -1.31 -4.32
N ARG A 67 -0.57 -2.25 -3.55
CA ARG A 67 0.74 -2.07 -2.92
C ARG A 67 1.80 -1.68 -3.94
N GLY A 68 2.58 -0.65 -3.64
CA GLY A 68 3.61 -0.10 -4.54
C GLY A 68 3.07 0.76 -5.69
N GLN A 69 1.78 1.09 -5.69
CA GLN A 69 1.15 1.86 -6.77
C GLN A 69 0.61 3.22 -6.30
N LEU A 70 0.65 4.18 -7.21
CA LEU A 70 -0.02 5.47 -7.11
C LEU A 70 -1.30 5.41 -7.93
N VAL A 71 -2.45 5.56 -7.29
CA VAL A 71 -3.75 5.34 -7.93
C VAL A 71 -4.34 6.66 -8.40
N CYS A 72 -4.51 6.80 -9.71
CA CYS A 72 -5.28 7.87 -10.34
C CYS A 72 -6.73 7.44 -10.53
N LEU A 73 -7.65 8.08 -9.82
CA LEU A 73 -9.07 7.88 -10.04
C LEU A 73 -9.56 8.75 -11.21
N THR A 74 -10.29 8.15 -12.14
CA THR A 74 -10.87 8.91 -13.25
C THR A 74 -12.15 9.65 -12.86
N SER A 75 -12.80 9.24 -11.76
CA SER A 75 -13.92 10.00 -11.20
C SER A 75 -13.44 11.39 -10.77
N THR A 76 -14.23 12.41 -11.11
CA THR A 76 -13.79 13.81 -10.98
C THR A 76 -13.78 14.24 -9.52
N GLU A 77 -14.84 13.95 -8.79
CA GLU A 77 -15.00 14.32 -7.39
C GLU A 77 -14.75 13.11 -6.49
N ILE A 78 -13.78 13.22 -5.60
CA ILE A 78 -13.35 12.16 -4.69
C ILE A 78 -13.45 12.66 -3.24
N GLY A 79 -13.89 11.81 -2.31
CA GLY A 79 -13.99 12.13 -0.88
C GLY A 79 -15.37 12.61 -0.41
N ASN A 80 -16.34 12.70 -1.32
CA ASN A 80 -17.70 13.19 -1.05
C ASN A 80 -18.48 12.36 0.00
N VAL A 81 -18.17 11.07 0.16
CA VAL A 81 -18.80 10.20 1.17
C VAL A 81 -17.92 9.96 2.39
N GLY A 82 -16.80 10.67 2.52
CA GLY A 82 -15.85 10.50 3.62
C GLY A 82 -15.21 9.12 3.65
N ALA A 83 -14.84 8.67 4.84
CA ALA A 83 -14.33 7.32 5.08
C ALA A 83 -14.92 6.73 6.37
N ASN A 84 -15.00 5.41 6.44
CA ASN A 84 -15.48 4.64 7.60
C ASN A 84 -14.78 3.28 7.70
N PRO A 85 -14.62 2.70 8.89
CA PRO A 85 -13.88 1.44 9.07
C PRO A 85 -14.42 0.25 8.27
N ASP A 86 -15.72 0.24 7.93
CA ASP A 86 -16.38 -0.90 7.29
C ASP A 86 -16.06 -1.02 5.79
N ASP A 87 -15.62 0.06 5.17
CA ASP A 87 -15.21 0.10 3.76
C ASP A 87 -13.68 -0.15 3.59
N ASP A 88 -12.96 -0.52 4.66
CA ASP A 88 -11.56 -0.95 4.56
C ASP A 88 -11.46 -2.43 4.13
N GLU A 89 -10.89 -2.67 2.95
CA GLU A 89 -10.65 -4.01 2.39
C GLU A 89 -9.37 -4.66 2.94
N SER A 90 -8.60 -3.97 3.79
CA SER A 90 -7.45 -4.56 4.49
C SER A 90 -7.02 -3.79 5.75
N ARG A 91 -6.26 -4.50 6.61
CA ARG A 91 -5.76 -3.99 7.90
C ARG A 91 -4.49 -3.11 7.78
N GLY A 92 -4.40 -2.28 6.75
CA GLY A 92 -3.32 -1.29 6.62
C GLY A 92 -2.37 -1.51 5.44
N PHE A 93 -2.74 -2.36 4.49
CA PHE A 93 -2.10 -2.39 3.17
C PHE A 93 -2.98 -1.63 2.17
N GLY A 94 -2.41 -1.20 1.06
CA GLY A 94 -3.14 -0.37 0.11
C GLY A 94 -2.23 0.35 -0.87
N ALA A 95 -2.81 1.35 -1.53
CA ALA A 95 -2.09 2.25 -2.44
C ALA A 95 -1.04 3.10 -1.70
N GLU A 96 0.04 3.46 -2.38
CA GLU A 96 1.07 4.38 -1.87
C GLU A 96 0.64 5.84 -1.95
N GLY A 97 -0.35 6.16 -2.78
CA GLY A 97 -0.78 7.54 -3.00
C GLY A 97 -2.05 7.64 -3.84
N LEU A 98 -2.76 8.74 -3.65
CA LEU A 98 -4.01 9.05 -4.37
C LEU A 98 -3.83 10.26 -5.30
N LEU A 99 -4.29 10.12 -6.54
CA LEU A 99 -4.32 11.20 -7.52
C LEU A 99 -5.78 11.42 -7.95
N CYS A 100 -6.27 12.66 -7.82
CA CYS A 100 -7.65 12.99 -8.18
C CYS A 100 -7.76 14.35 -8.87
N ARG A 101 -8.89 14.57 -9.55
CA ARG A 101 -9.18 15.85 -10.21
C ARG A 101 -9.63 16.88 -9.18
N ALA A 102 -10.65 16.58 -8.42
CA ALA A 102 -11.19 17.45 -7.38
C ALA A 102 -11.40 16.63 -6.10
N LEU A 103 -10.89 17.16 -5.00
CA LEU A 103 -11.25 16.69 -3.68
C LEU A 103 -12.60 17.35 -3.31
N SER A 104 -13.54 16.59 -2.76
CA SER A 104 -14.84 17.14 -2.37
C SER A 104 -14.69 18.10 -1.17
N PRO A 105 -15.31 19.29 -1.19
CA PRO A 105 -15.24 20.25 -0.08
C PRO A 105 -16.10 19.85 1.10
N VAL A 106 -17.12 19.03 0.86
CA VAL A 106 -18.09 18.61 1.88
C VAL A 106 -18.15 17.09 1.89
N VAL A 107 -18.10 16.54 3.09
CA VAL A 107 -18.39 15.13 3.33
C VAL A 107 -19.86 15.00 3.70
N SER A 108 -20.64 14.28 2.91
CA SER A 108 -22.09 14.14 3.12
C SER A 108 -22.54 12.70 2.89
N ASN A 109 -22.34 11.87 3.91
CA ASN A 109 -22.87 10.51 3.94
C ASN A 109 -23.16 10.11 5.39
N TYR A 110 -24.29 9.43 5.63
CA TYR A 110 -24.68 9.00 6.97
C TYR A 110 -23.71 7.98 7.60
N ARG A 111 -22.90 7.29 6.78
CA ARG A 111 -21.85 6.35 7.22
C ARG A 111 -20.51 7.03 7.45
N ALA A 112 -20.33 8.30 7.06
CA ALA A 112 -19.04 8.95 7.15
C ALA A 112 -18.65 9.18 8.63
N GLU A 113 -17.48 8.71 9.02
CA GLU A 113 -16.92 8.95 10.36
C GLU A 113 -15.77 9.96 10.34
N ARG A 114 -15.11 10.11 9.18
CA ARG A 114 -14.00 11.03 8.97
C ARG A 114 -13.93 11.50 7.53
N SER A 115 -13.21 12.59 7.28
CA SER A 115 -12.92 13.04 5.92
C SER A 115 -11.84 12.18 5.26
N LEU A 116 -11.80 12.19 3.92
CA LEU A 116 -10.77 11.47 3.17
C LEU A 116 -9.33 11.99 3.46
N PRO A 117 -9.06 13.30 3.58
CA PRO A 117 -7.74 13.79 3.98
C PRO A 117 -7.29 13.29 5.35
N GLU A 118 -8.19 13.25 6.34
CA GLU A 118 -7.88 12.71 7.67
C GLU A 118 -7.57 11.22 7.62
N TYR A 119 -8.37 10.46 6.85
CA TYR A 119 -8.14 9.02 6.63
C TYR A 119 -6.76 8.75 6.03
N LEU A 120 -6.38 9.48 4.97
CA LEU A 120 -5.09 9.32 4.31
C LEU A 120 -3.92 9.75 5.21
N ARG A 121 -4.08 10.87 5.93
CA ARG A 121 -3.07 11.36 6.89
C ARG A 121 -2.79 10.32 7.98
N ALA A 122 -3.84 9.72 8.55
CA ALA A 122 -3.71 8.68 9.57
C ALA A 122 -2.98 7.42 9.07
N ARG A 123 -3.03 7.16 7.76
CA ARG A 123 -2.36 6.03 7.10
C ARG A 123 -0.98 6.38 6.52
N GLY A 124 -0.54 7.63 6.62
CA GLY A 124 0.72 8.08 6.03
C GLY A 124 0.70 8.13 4.49
N ILE A 125 -0.49 8.18 3.87
CA ILE A 125 -0.65 8.17 2.41
C ILE A 125 -0.80 9.61 1.89
N PRO A 126 0.06 10.08 0.98
CA PRO A 126 -0.11 11.38 0.32
C PRO A 126 -1.19 11.36 -0.76
N GLY A 127 -1.85 12.49 -0.93
CA GLY A 127 -2.79 12.75 -2.01
C GLY A 127 -2.41 14.00 -2.81
N LEU A 128 -2.77 14.03 -4.09
CA LEU A 128 -2.61 15.20 -4.96
C LEU A 128 -3.88 15.45 -5.79
N ALA A 129 -4.50 16.60 -5.54
CA ALA A 129 -5.72 17.07 -6.17
C ALA A 129 -5.42 18.14 -7.24
N GLU A 130 -6.45 18.59 -7.95
CA GLU A 130 -6.35 19.55 -9.06
C GLU A 130 -5.51 19.04 -10.24
N LEU A 131 -5.32 17.72 -10.32
CA LEU A 131 -4.61 17.09 -11.42
C LEU A 131 -5.48 17.05 -12.67
N ASP A 132 -4.85 17.16 -13.84
CA ASP A 132 -5.48 16.78 -15.09
C ASP A 132 -5.46 15.25 -15.22
N THR A 133 -6.33 14.59 -14.47
CA THR A 133 -6.45 13.11 -14.43
C THR A 133 -6.78 12.53 -15.80
N ARG A 134 -7.45 13.30 -16.67
CA ARG A 134 -7.74 12.88 -18.05
C ARG A 134 -6.46 12.86 -18.90
N ALA A 135 -5.63 13.89 -18.83
CA ALA A 135 -4.33 13.90 -19.51
C ALA A 135 -3.41 12.78 -18.99
N LEU A 136 -3.38 12.56 -17.67
CA LEU A 136 -2.64 11.46 -17.06
C LEU A 136 -3.15 10.10 -17.54
N THR A 137 -4.45 9.86 -17.51
CA THR A 137 -5.06 8.60 -17.97
C THR A 137 -4.76 8.33 -19.43
N ARG A 138 -4.85 9.34 -20.30
CA ARG A 138 -4.48 9.21 -21.72
C ARG A 138 -3.04 8.80 -21.89
N ARG A 139 -2.12 9.44 -21.15
CA ARG A 139 -0.71 9.08 -21.16
C ARG A 139 -0.47 7.63 -20.73
N LEU A 140 -1.11 7.18 -19.65
CA LEU A 140 -0.95 5.81 -19.16
C LEU A 140 -1.54 4.78 -20.15
N ARG A 141 -2.63 5.14 -20.84
CA ARG A 141 -3.23 4.29 -21.87
C ARG A 141 -2.36 4.16 -23.13
N GLU A 142 -1.73 5.25 -23.55
CA GLU A 142 -0.89 5.30 -24.77
C GLU A 142 0.50 4.69 -24.55
N GLY A 143 1.12 4.92 -23.38
CA GLY A 143 2.50 4.55 -23.11
C GLY A 143 2.70 3.59 -21.93
N GLY A 144 1.64 2.93 -21.47
CA GLY A 144 1.69 2.00 -20.33
C GLY A 144 1.86 2.65 -18.97
N SER A 145 1.80 1.82 -17.92
CA SER A 145 2.16 2.23 -16.56
C SER A 145 3.66 2.53 -16.47
N CYS A 146 4.02 3.42 -15.55
CA CYS A 146 5.42 3.77 -15.33
C CYS A 146 5.64 4.20 -13.88
N MET A 147 6.90 4.17 -13.45
CA MET A 147 7.27 4.69 -12.14
C MET A 147 7.12 6.22 -12.11
N ALA A 148 6.67 6.73 -10.97
CA ALA A 148 6.63 8.16 -10.69
C ALA A 148 6.97 8.42 -9.23
N ALA A 149 7.41 9.65 -8.98
CA ALA A 149 7.50 10.21 -7.64
C ALA A 149 6.32 11.17 -7.44
N LEU A 150 5.68 11.06 -6.29
CA LEU A 150 4.59 11.91 -5.84
C LEU A 150 5.02 12.62 -4.57
N SER A 151 5.00 13.95 -4.57
CA SER A 151 5.09 14.75 -3.35
C SER A 151 3.81 15.54 -3.13
N SER A 152 3.32 15.54 -1.89
CA SER A 152 2.24 16.42 -1.45
C SER A 152 2.76 17.74 -0.86
N GLU A 153 4.07 17.92 -0.73
CA GLU A 153 4.66 19.05 0.03
C GLU A 153 5.46 20.03 -0.82
N HIS A 154 6.01 19.57 -1.94
CA HIS A 154 6.81 20.39 -2.84
C HIS A 154 6.65 19.95 -4.29
N ASP A 155 7.08 20.81 -5.21
CA ASP A 155 7.02 20.63 -6.66
C ASP A 155 8.39 20.70 -7.34
N ASP A 156 9.46 20.41 -6.56
CA ASP A 156 10.84 20.23 -7.04
C ASP A 156 10.89 19.10 -8.08
N VAL A 157 10.82 19.49 -9.35
CA VAL A 157 10.71 18.57 -10.49
C VAL A 157 11.97 17.73 -10.63
N ASP A 158 13.15 18.31 -10.42
CA ASP A 158 14.42 17.62 -10.67
C ASP A 158 14.66 16.54 -9.62
N ALA A 159 14.40 16.85 -8.35
CA ALA A 159 14.47 15.87 -7.27
C ALA A 159 13.46 14.73 -7.48
N LEU A 160 12.21 15.05 -7.84
CA LEU A 160 11.17 14.05 -8.08
C LEU A 160 11.45 13.19 -9.32
N LEU A 161 12.00 13.78 -10.38
CA LEU A 161 12.39 13.04 -11.58
C LEU A 161 13.53 12.06 -11.28
N ALA A 162 14.52 12.47 -10.48
CA ALA A 162 15.60 11.60 -10.04
C ALA A 162 15.06 10.41 -9.24
N LEU A 163 14.13 10.64 -8.31
CA LEU A 163 13.45 9.58 -7.55
C LEU A 163 12.66 8.64 -8.46
N ALA A 164 11.88 9.17 -9.40
CA ALA A 164 11.08 8.37 -10.33
C ALA A 164 11.93 7.45 -11.22
N ARG A 165 13.08 7.95 -11.70
CA ARG A 165 14.01 7.19 -12.55
C ARG A 165 14.89 6.21 -11.76
N GLY A 166 15.22 6.52 -10.51
CA GLY A 166 15.98 5.64 -9.63
C GLY A 166 15.16 4.49 -9.02
N ALA A 167 13.83 4.54 -9.18
CA ALA A 167 12.92 3.56 -8.61
C ALA A 167 13.04 2.20 -9.29
N ALA A 168 13.11 1.13 -8.48
CA ALA A 168 13.00 -0.23 -9.00
C ALA A 168 11.58 -0.46 -9.57
N PRO A 169 11.46 -1.05 -10.77
CA PRO A 169 10.18 -1.43 -11.32
C PRO A 169 9.40 -2.36 -10.38
N ILE A 170 8.07 -2.32 -10.48
CA ILE A 170 7.22 -3.26 -9.75
C ILE A 170 7.33 -4.69 -10.30
N GLU A 171 7.66 -4.82 -11.58
CA GLU A 171 7.85 -6.10 -12.25
C GLU A 171 9.03 -6.85 -11.62
N GLY A 172 8.81 -8.11 -11.24
CA GLY A 172 9.80 -8.93 -10.55
C GLY A 172 9.93 -8.69 -9.04
N ARG A 173 9.17 -7.73 -8.45
CA ARG A 173 9.09 -7.59 -6.99
C ARG A 173 8.09 -8.57 -6.38
N ASP A 174 8.45 -9.13 -5.24
CA ASP A 174 7.57 -9.96 -4.42
C ASP A 174 6.79 -9.08 -3.44
N LEU A 175 5.70 -8.47 -3.93
CA LEU A 175 4.78 -7.69 -3.09
C LEU A 175 3.77 -8.58 -2.36
N ALA A 176 3.50 -9.77 -2.89
CA ALA A 176 2.57 -10.72 -2.30
C ALA A 176 3.01 -11.12 -0.88
N SER A 177 4.31 -11.33 -0.66
CA SER A 177 4.80 -11.64 0.69
C SER A 177 4.78 -10.44 1.64
N GLU A 178 4.85 -9.20 1.14
CA GLU A 178 4.74 -7.98 1.95
C GLU A 178 3.33 -7.82 2.54
N VAL A 179 2.30 -8.20 1.77
CA VAL A 179 0.88 -8.05 2.17
C VAL A 179 0.23 -9.33 2.68
N SER A 180 0.96 -10.45 2.70
CA SER A 180 0.45 -11.73 3.18
C SER A 180 0.32 -11.76 4.71
N ALA A 181 -0.68 -12.48 5.22
CA ALA A 181 -0.77 -12.78 6.64
C ALA A 181 0.49 -13.51 7.12
N ARG A 182 1.02 -13.09 8.27
CA ARG A 182 2.22 -13.70 8.88
C ARG A 182 1.96 -15.12 9.39
N GLU A 183 0.74 -15.35 9.86
CA GLU A 183 0.29 -16.63 10.40
C GLU A 183 -1.06 -17.00 9.79
N PRO A 184 -1.36 -18.31 9.60
CA PRO A 184 -2.67 -18.77 9.19
C PRO A 184 -3.74 -18.39 10.22
N TYR A 185 -4.93 -18.07 9.75
CA TYR A 185 -6.06 -17.74 10.63
C TYR A 185 -7.37 -18.18 9.97
N THR A 186 -8.43 -18.33 10.78
CA THR A 186 -9.78 -18.62 10.29
C THR A 186 -10.55 -17.33 10.04
N TRP A 187 -11.31 -17.29 8.95
CA TRP A 187 -12.21 -16.18 8.64
C TRP A 187 -13.66 -16.60 8.87
N GLU A 188 -14.30 -16.01 9.88
CA GLU A 188 -15.68 -16.33 10.27
C GLU A 188 -16.62 -15.11 10.14
N ALA A 189 -16.10 -13.96 9.70
CA ALA A 189 -16.90 -12.74 9.58
C ALA A 189 -17.92 -12.84 8.43
N ALA A 190 -19.14 -12.37 8.71
CA ALA A 190 -20.20 -12.26 7.73
C ALA A 190 -20.02 -11.02 6.84
N SER A 191 -20.61 -11.05 5.64
CA SER A 191 -20.70 -9.87 4.78
C SER A 191 -21.51 -8.76 5.45
N TRP A 192 -21.20 -7.51 5.10
CA TRP A 192 -21.95 -6.34 5.54
C TRP A 192 -23.47 -6.53 5.33
N PRO A 193 -24.30 -6.29 6.37
CA PRO A 193 -25.74 -6.45 6.25
C PRO A 193 -26.30 -5.38 5.32
N ILE A 194 -27.07 -5.79 4.32
CA ILE A 194 -27.83 -4.87 3.48
C ILE A 194 -29.13 -4.53 4.22
N PRO A 195 -29.39 -3.25 4.58
CA PRO A 195 -30.65 -2.87 5.22
C PRO A 195 -31.86 -3.36 4.42
N GLY A 196 -32.82 -4.01 5.09
CA GLY A 196 -34.00 -4.60 4.46
C GLY A 196 -33.80 -6.00 3.84
N ARG A 197 -32.57 -6.52 3.79
CA ARG A 197 -32.29 -7.89 3.32
C ARG A 197 -32.08 -8.80 4.53
N ARG A 198 -32.94 -9.81 4.69
CA ARG A 198 -32.75 -10.84 5.73
C ARG A 198 -31.36 -11.48 5.56
N PRO A 199 -30.55 -11.62 6.63
CA PRO A 199 -29.28 -12.32 6.54
C PRO A 199 -29.53 -13.74 6.03
N ALA A 200 -28.68 -14.21 5.11
CA ALA A 200 -28.73 -15.58 4.65
C ALA A 200 -28.55 -16.49 5.88
N ARG A 201 -29.54 -17.36 6.15
CA ARG A 201 -29.46 -18.32 7.26
C ARG A 201 -28.11 -19.04 7.20
N ALA A 202 -27.40 -19.05 8.33
CA ALA A 202 -26.18 -19.83 8.50
C ALA A 202 -26.43 -21.26 8.01
N ALA A 203 -25.46 -21.80 7.26
CA ALA A 203 -25.56 -23.13 6.65
C ALA A 203 -25.53 -24.23 7.73
N GLY A 204 -26.67 -24.44 8.40
CA GLY A 204 -26.89 -25.52 9.36
C GLY A 204 -28.12 -26.37 9.06
N ASP A 205 -28.97 -25.97 8.11
CA ASP A 205 -30.23 -26.68 7.85
C ASP A 205 -30.12 -27.53 6.57
N ARG A 206 -30.00 -28.85 6.76
CA ARG A 206 -29.80 -29.85 5.71
C ARG A 206 -31.07 -30.06 4.91
N ARG A 207 -31.10 -29.68 3.62
CA ARG A 207 -31.78 -30.42 2.53
C ARG A 207 -31.09 -30.18 1.17
N PRO A 208 -30.97 -31.20 0.29
CA PRO A 208 -30.19 -31.08 -0.94
C PRO A 208 -31.06 -30.47 -2.03
N ARG A 209 -30.74 -29.25 -2.48
CA ARG A 209 -31.22 -28.73 -3.76
C ARG A 209 -30.08 -28.12 -4.55
N ARG A 210 -29.84 -28.73 -5.72
CA ARG A 210 -29.00 -28.21 -6.81
C ARG A 210 -29.52 -26.83 -7.22
N ARG A 211 -28.69 -25.79 -7.12
CA ARG A 211 -28.46 -24.79 -8.19
C ARG A 211 -27.47 -23.69 -7.76
N ARG A 212 -26.47 -23.52 -8.63
CA ARG A 212 -25.79 -22.30 -9.07
C ARG A 212 -25.65 -21.18 -8.02
N ARG A 213 -24.49 -21.15 -7.34
CA ARG A 213 -24.04 -20.00 -6.54
C ARG A 213 -23.30 -19.00 -7.43
N LEU A 214 -23.86 -17.80 -7.54
CA LEU A 214 -23.15 -16.58 -7.92
C LEU A 214 -22.14 -16.27 -6.79
N ARG A 215 -20.88 -16.03 -7.17
CA ARG A 215 -19.76 -15.78 -6.27
C ARG A 215 -19.60 -14.28 -6.06
N GLY A 216 -19.89 -13.80 -4.85
CA GLY A 216 -19.26 -12.60 -4.31
C GLY A 216 -18.16 -13.07 -3.38
N GLN A 217 -16.91 -12.76 -3.68
CA GLN A 217 -15.73 -13.18 -2.92
C GLN A 217 -14.98 -11.92 -2.48
N ALA A 218 -15.05 -11.57 -1.20
CA ALA A 218 -13.97 -10.84 -0.53
C ALA A 218 -12.93 -11.90 -0.12
N GLN A 219 -11.67 -11.70 -0.50
CA GLN A 219 -10.59 -12.68 -0.33
C GLN A 219 -9.37 -11.98 0.26
N HIS A 220 -9.11 -12.18 1.55
CA HIS A 220 -7.75 -12.08 2.06
C HIS A 220 -7.00 -13.40 1.83
N PRO A 221 -5.78 -13.36 1.26
CA PRO A 221 -5.05 -14.59 0.99
C PRO A 221 -4.43 -15.18 2.27
N PRO A 222 -4.53 -16.51 2.50
CA PRO A 222 -3.71 -17.19 3.51
C PRO A 222 -2.22 -17.13 3.11
N PRO A 223 -1.28 -17.34 4.05
CA PRO A 223 0.15 -17.37 3.74
C PRO A 223 0.46 -18.42 2.65
N PRO A 224 1.37 -18.14 1.70
CA PRO A 224 1.68 -19.09 0.63
C PRO A 224 2.34 -20.37 1.20
N PRO A 225 2.03 -21.55 0.61
CA PRO A 225 2.36 -22.85 1.22
C PRO A 225 3.87 -23.07 1.36
N ARG A 226 4.27 -23.67 2.48
CA ARG A 226 5.62 -24.26 2.65
C ARG A 226 5.63 -25.62 1.96
N ARG A 227 6.67 -25.94 1.17
CA ARG A 227 6.79 -27.25 0.50
C ARG A 227 6.77 -28.38 1.56
N GLY A 228 5.70 -29.20 1.55
CA GLY A 228 5.60 -30.39 2.38
C GLY A 228 4.37 -31.25 2.07
N ARG A 229 4.64 -32.45 1.50
CA ARG A 229 3.83 -33.67 1.28
C ARG A 229 2.47 -33.59 0.55
N ALA A 230 2.34 -34.48 -0.43
CA ALA A 230 1.14 -34.72 -1.22
C ALA A 230 -0.05 -35.11 -0.32
N GLY A 231 -1.12 -34.32 -0.39
CA GLY A 231 -2.36 -34.55 0.35
C GLY A 231 -3.15 -33.29 0.65
N ASP A 232 -2.51 -32.12 0.64
CA ASP A 232 -3.17 -30.89 1.06
C ASP A 232 -3.97 -30.25 -0.09
N ARG A 233 -5.28 -30.05 0.12
CA ARG A 233 -6.15 -29.35 -0.85
C ARG A 233 -5.75 -27.88 -0.85
N GLY A 234 -4.89 -27.50 -1.79
CA GLY A 234 -4.41 -26.13 -1.93
C GLY A 234 -5.55 -25.09 -2.00
N PRO A 235 -5.33 -23.87 -1.49
CA PRO A 235 -6.33 -22.81 -1.51
C PRO A 235 -6.69 -22.48 -2.96
N ARG A 236 -8.00 -22.33 -3.23
CA ARG A 236 -8.52 -22.25 -4.60
C ARG A 236 -8.26 -20.92 -5.30
N HIS A 237 -7.92 -19.84 -4.60
CA HIS A 237 -7.62 -18.55 -5.22
C HIS A 237 -6.71 -17.72 -4.31
N LEU A 238 -5.60 -17.23 -4.86
CA LEU A 238 -4.71 -16.24 -4.24
C LEU A 238 -4.86 -14.96 -5.08
N VAL A 239 -5.35 -13.88 -4.50
CA VAL A 239 -5.40 -12.56 -5.15
C VAL A 239 -4.34 -11.70 -4.47
N GLY A 240 -3.35 -11.28 -5.24
CA GLY A 240 -2.21 -10.49 -4.79
C GLY A 240 -1.28 -10.21 -5.96
N ARG A 241 -0.72 -9.01 -6.02
CA ARG A 241 0.17 -8.57 -7.11
C ARG A 241 1.64 -8.88 -6.75
N GLY A 242 2.47 -9.12 -7.75
CA GLY A 242 3.88 -9.50 -7.61
C GLY A 242 4.22 -10.77 -8.39
N ASP A 243 5.49 -10.97 -8.76
CA ASP A 243 5.90 -12.20 -9.45
C ASP A 243 5.85 -13.39 -8.46
N PRO A 244 4.94 -14.38 -8.63
CA PRO A 244 4.88 -15.54 -7.74
C PRO A 244 6.18 -16.35 -7.76
N ARG A 245 7.00 -16.24 -8.82
CA ARG A 245 8.31 -16.87 -8.91
C ARG A 245 9.36 -16.13 -8.06
N ALA A 246 9.28 -14.81 -7.94
CA ALA A 246 10.13 -14.04 -7.03
C ALA A 246 9.85 -14.41 -5.57
N ALA A 247 8.57 -14.57 -5.22
CA ALA A 247 8.14 -15.05 -3.89
C ALA A 247 8.69 -16.43 -3.55
N ALA A 248 8.72 -17.34 -4.54
CA ALA A 248 9.29 -18.67 -4.39
C ALA A 248 10.82 -18.66 -4.24
N ARG A 249 11.54 -17.76 -4.93
CA ARG A 249 13.02 -17.66 -4.89
C ARG A 249 13.56 -17.20 -3.54
N ARG A 250 12.89 -16.26 -2.85
CA ARG A 250 13.27 -15.85 -1.48
C ARG A 250 13.14 -16.97 -0.45
N ARG A 251 12.32 -17.99 -0.73
CA ARG A 251 12.06 -19.12 0.17
C ARG A 251 12.91 -20.35 -0.12
N ALA A 252 13.72 -20.33 -1.17
CA ALA A 252 14.67 -21.41 -1.42
C ALA A 252 15.81 -21.30 -0.40
N PRO A 253 16.14 -22.38 0.35
CA PRO A 253 17.31 -22.37 1.22
C PRO A 253 18.54 -22.05 0.35
N GLN A 254 19.30 -21.02 0.73
CA GLN A 254 20.61 -20.76 0.14
C GLN A 254 21.41 -22.05 0.24
N GLN A 255 21.72 -22.66 -0.91
CA GLN A 255 22.55 -23.85 -0.95
C GLN A 255 23.90 -23.47 -0.34
N ARG A 256 24.14 -23.94 0.89
CA ARG A 256 25.47 -23.85 1.50
C ARG A 256 26.47 -24.43 0.51
N PRO A 257 27.56 -23.72 0.16
CA PRO A 257 28.57 -24.28 -0.72
C PRO A 257 29.07 -25.58 -0.09
N ARG A 258 29.00 -26.67 -0.88
CA ARG A 258 29.51 -27.98 -0.48
C ARG A 258 30.99 -27.83 -0.19
N ARG A 259 31.39 -28.05 1.07
CA ARG A 259 32.80 -28.20 1.44
C ARG A 259 33.34 -29.43 0.72
N SER A 260 34.11 -29.23 -0.34
CA SER A 260 35.03 -30.24 -0.87
C SER A 260 36.19 -30.37 0.11
N GLY A 261 36.33 -31.55 0.70
CA GLY A 261 37.47 -31.87 1.55
C GLY A 261 38.68 -32.25 0.70
N GLY A 262 39.86 -31.80 1.14
CA GLY A 262 41.10 -32.56 1.07
C GLY A 262 42.12 -32.16 0.01
N ALA A 263 43.07 -31.32 0.41
CA ALA A 263 44.50 -31.58 0.18
C ALA A 263 45.33 -30.79 1.20
N ARG A 264 46.31 -31.47 1.79
CA ARG A 264 47.13 -31.04 2.94
C ARG A 264 48.38 -30.28 2.47
N GLY A 265 48.87 -29.41 3.35
CA GLY A 265 50.30 -29.18 3.55
C GLY A 265 50.84 -27.84 3.07
N ALA A 266 51.10 -26.92 4.01
CA ALA A 266 52.46 -26.45 4.31
C ALA A 266 52.43 -25.36 5.40
N ASP A 267 53.28 -25.61 6.37
CA ASP A 267 53.66 -24.87 7.57
C ASP A 267 54.17 -23.45 7.30
N ARG A 268 53.81 -22.47 8.16
CA ARG A 268 54.68 -21.36 8.59
C ARG A 268 54.04 -20.52 9.72
N ARG A 269 54.81 -20.40 10.80
CA ARG A 269 54.65 -19.68 12.09
C ARG A 269 54.59 -18.14 11.89
N ASP A 270 53.62 -17.41 12.46
CA ASP A 270 53.63 -16.64 13.74
C ASP A 270 54.04 -15.15 13.53
N PRO A 271 53.83 -14.16 14.44
CA PRO A 271 52.76 -13.85 15.42
C PRO A 271 52.10 -12.46 15.17
N GLY A 272 51.03 -12.10 15.88
CA GLY A 272 50.66 -10.68 16.03
C GLY A 272 49.19 -10.39 16.32
N ALA A 273 48.76 -10.52 17.58
CA ALA A 273 47.56 -9.89 18.11
C ALA A 273 47.94 -8.69 18.97
N PRO A 274 47.05 -7.68 19.07
CA PRO A 274 46.64 -7.27 20.40
C PRO A 274 45.12 -7.37 20.60
N ARG A 275 44.76 -7.86 21.78
CA ARG A 275 43.40 -7.97 22.31
C ARG A 275 42.89 -6.59 22.70
N ALA A 276 41.65 -6.27 22.33
CA ALA A 276 40.84 -5.27 23.02
C ALA A 276 39.54 -5.95 23.47
N GLY A 277 39.40 -6.13 24.79
CA GLY A 277 38.18 -6.56 25.42
C GLY A 277 37.24 -5.38 25.64
N ALA A 278 35.96 -5.58 25.34
CA ALA A 278 34.88 -4.76 25.88
C ALA A 278 33.81 -5.72 26.40
N ALA A 279 33.52 -5.58 27.69
CA ALA A 279 32.68 -6.45 28.48
C ALA A 279 31.22 -6.45 28.02
N ALA A 280 30.59 -7.61 28.10
CA ALA A 280 29.15 -7.79 27.98
C ALA A 280 28.44 -7.25 29.23
N ALA A 281 27.46 -6.37 29.06
CA ALA A 281 26.61 -5.87 30.13
C ALA A 281 25.55 -6.92 30.54
N ASP A 282 25.32 -7.08 31.85
CA ASP A 282 24.32 -7.96 32.48
C ASP A 282 22.89 -7.49 32.13
N PRO A 283 21.98 -8.37 31.66
CA PRO A 283 20.62 -8.01 31.25
C PRO A 283 19.66 -7.64 32.40
N ARG A 284 20.15 -7.16 33.54
CA ARG A 284 19.33 -6.81 34.72
C ARG A 284 19.23 -5.32 35.06
N ASP A 285 19.88 -4.44 34.29
CA ASP A 285 19.79 -2.98 34.44
C ASP A 285 18.96 -2.30 33.34
N LEU A 286 17.65 -2.57 33.30
CA LEU A 286 16.70 -1.75 32.53
C LEU A 286 15.79 -0.97 33.49
N PRO A 287 15.63 0.35 33.33
CA PRO A 287 14.76 1.15 34.18
C PRO A 287 13.28 0.76 33.96
N ARG A 288 12.54 0.57 35.08
CA ARG A 288 11.11 0.24 35.07
C ARG A 288 10.26 1.41 34.53
N PRO A 289 9.18 1.14 33.77
CA PRO A 289 8.28 2.18 33.29
C PRO A 289 7.41 2.77 34.42
N PRO A 290 7.01 4.05 34.34
CA PRO A 290 6.17 4.69 35.35
C PRO A 290 4.72 4.19 35.32
N ALA A 291 4.08 4.20 36.51
CA ALA A 291 2.71 3.72 36.73
C ALA A 291 1.63 4.62 36.07
N PRO A 292 0.50 4.07 35.62
CA PRO A 292 -0.57 4.83 34.98
C PRO A 292 -1.40 5.65 35.98
N LEU A 293 -1.75 6.89 35.58
CA LEU A 293 -2.59 7.82 36.35
C LEU A 293 -4.06 7.34 36.46
N PRO A 294 -4.76 7.65 37.56
CA PRO A 294 -6.16 7.26 37.75
C PRO A 294 -7.11 8.08 36.86
N ARG A 295 -8.14 7.41 36.32
CA ARG A 295 -9.18 8.04 35.49
C ARG A 295 -10.17 8.85 36.35
N PRO A 296 -10.67 10.00 35.88
CA PRO A 296 -11.65 10.82 36.59
C PRO A 296 -13.04 10.16 36.61
N ARG A 297 -13.80 10.45 37.67
CA ARG A 297 -15.18 10.00 37.92
C ARG A 297 -16.19 10.68 37.00
#